data_AF-A0A6B9GB58-F1
#
_entry.id   AF-A0A6B9GB58-F1
#
_cell.length_a   1.000
_cell.length_b   1.000
_cell.length_c   1.000
_cell.angle_alpha   90.00
_cell.angle_beta   90.00
_cell.angle_gamma   90.00
#
_symmetry.space_group_name_H-M   'P 1'
#
loop_
_entity.id
_entity.type
_entity.pdbx_description
1 polymer ?
#
loop_
_entity_poly.entity_id
_entity_poly.type
_entity_poly.pdbx_seq_one_letter_code
_entity_poly.pdbx_strand_id
1 'polypeptide(L)'
;MTLNDFYYFNIVLALICILVFIACFIRFVYKELGGVKVGKDSFLFFDFILFGSGWKSDIPALSMAAALFFGNSFDYMRNHDITTIHINAIGFFAAFSLFVHCRFFSGIIYNGQKVKFIKELFLNLNSSPKYISLWLSRILYMIFVICVYRS
;
A
#
# COMPACT_ATOMS: atom_id res chain seq x y z
N MET A 1 13.76 -19.62 19.85
CA MET A 1 13.40 -19.57 18.43
C MET A 1 14.70 -19.39 17.66
N THR A 2 15.08 -20.37 16.85
CA THR A 2 16.34 -20.30 16.09
C THR A 2 16.19 -19.28 14.94
N LEU A 3 17.29 -18.72 14.45
CA LEU A 3 17.27 -17.76 13.31
C LEU A 3 16.52 -18.34 12.09
N ASN A 4 16.60 -19.66 11.91
CA ASN A 4 15.91 -20.39 10.84
C ASN A 4 14.38 -20.38 11.04
N ASP A 5 13.90 -20.57 12.27
CA ASP A 5 12.46 -20.54 12.57
C ASP A 5 11.86 -19.16 12.27
N PHE A 6 12.60 -18.09 12.58
CA PHE A 6 12.16 -16.72 12.31
C PHE A 6 12.13 -16.42 10.80
N TYR A 7 13.08 -16.94 10.03
CA TYR A 7 13.09 -16.81 8.57
C TYR A 7 11.84 -17.43 7.92
N TYR A 8 11.56 -18.71 8.20
CA TYR A 8 10.38 -19.39 7.65
C TYR A 8 9.06 -18.76 8.12
N PHE A 9 9.02 -18.30 9.37
CA PHE A 9 7.86 -17.59 9.89
C PHE A 9 7.52 -16.33 9.07
N ASN A 10 8.52 -15.49 8.77
CA ASN A 10 8.31 -14.28 7.95
C ASN A 10 7.80 -14.61 6.55
N ILE A 11 8.32 -15.66 5.92
CA ILE A 11 7.87 -16.10 4.59
C ILE A 11 6.41 -16.56 4.63
N VAL A 12 6.07 -17.46 5.56
CA VAL A 12 4.71 -17.97 5.69
C VAL A 12 3.72 -16.84 5.94
N LEU A 13 4.09 -15.88 6.80
CA LEU A 13 3.22 -14.76 7.12
C LEU A 13 3.05 -13.80 5.93
N ALA A 14 4.13 -13.48 5.21
CA ALA A 14 4.05 -12.70 3.98
C ALA A 14 3.15 -13.37 2.93
N LEU A 15 3.28 -14.69 2.75
CA LEU A 15 2.44 -15.47 1.83
C LEU A 15 0.97 -15.45 2.23
N ILE A 16 0.66 -15.66 3.52
CA ILE A 16 -0.71 -15.57 4.03
C ILE A 16 -1.27 -14.16 3.77
N CYS A 17 -0.50 -13.12 4.05
CA CYS A 17 -0.92 -11.74 3.80
C CYS A 17 -1.21 -11.50 2.31
N ILE A 18 -0.36 -11.97 1.39
CA ILE A 18 -0.60 -11.85 -0.06
C ILE A 18 -1.85 -12.62 -0.48
N LEU A 19 -2.06 -13.84 0.03
CA LEU A 19 -3.25 -14.63 -0.26
C LEU A 19 -4.53 -13.95 0.23
N VAL A 20 -4.52 -13.35 1.43
CA VAL A 20 -5.62 -12.53 1.94
C VAL A 20 -5.88 -11.33 1.03
N PHE A 21 -4.83 -10.63 0.61
CA PHE A 21 -4.95 -9.48 -0.30
C PHE A 21 -5.62 -9.87 -1.62
N ILE A 22 -5.16 -10.97 -2.23
CA ILE A 22 -5.70 -11.51 -3.48
C ILE A 22 -7.16 -11.95 -3.28
N ALA A 23 -7.49 -12.65 -2.20
CA ALA A 23 -8.86 -13.05 -1.90
C ALA A 23 -9.79 -11.85 -1.75
N CYS A 24 -9.34 -10.79 -1.06
CA CYS A 24 -10.06 -9.53 -0.94
C CYS A 24 -10.24 -8.85 -2.30
N PHE A 25 -9.22 -8.85 -3.16
CA PHE A 25 -9.31 -8.30 -4.51
C PHE A 25 -10.35 -9.05 -5.36
N ILE A 26 -10.28 -10.38 -5.40
CA ILE A 26 -11.24 -11.21 -6.12
C ILE A 26 -12.66 -10.95 -5.61
N ARG A 27 -12.85 -10.96 -4.28
CA ARG A 27 -14.13 -10.64 -3.66
C ARG A 27 -14.63 -9.26 -4.08
N PHE A 28 -13.77 -8.25 -4.09
CA PHE A 28 -14.11 -6.89 -4.50
C PHE A 28 -14.59 -6.85 -5.96
N VAL A 29 -13.87 -7.49 -6.88
CA VAL A 29 -14.25 -7.55 -8.30
C VAL A 29 -15.64 -8.16 -8.49
N TYR A 30 -15.92 -9.30 -7.86
CA TYR A 30 -17.19 -10.00 -8.08
C TYR A 30 -18.35 -9.48 -7.24
N LYS A 31 -18.10 -8.94 -6.04
CA LYS A 31 -19.17 -8.53 -5.11
C LYS A 31 -19.42 -7.03 -5.07
N GLU A 32 -18.40 -6.20 -5.30
CA GLU A 32 -18.53 -4.73 -5.21
C GLU A 32 -18.57 -4.08 -6.61
N LEU A 33 -17.82 -4.59 -7.59
CA LEU A 33 -17.81 -4.04 -8.96
C LEU A 33 -18.84 -4.67 -9.91
N GLY A 34 -19.44 -5.80 -9.52
CA GLY A 34 -20.42 -6.53 -10.31
C GLY A 34 -19.82 -7.35 -11.47
N GLY A 35 -18.52 -7.67 -11.41
CA GLY A 35 -17.81 -8.42 -12.44
C GLY A 35 -16.52 -7.75 -12.91
N VAL A 36 -15.78 -8.46 -13.76
CA VAL A 36 -14.45 -8.06 -14.25
C VAL A 36 -14.56 -6.89 -15.23
N LYS A 37 -13.80 -5.81 -14.98
CA LYS A 37 -13.58 -4.69 -15.91
C LYS A 37 -12.08 -4.55 -16.15
N VAL A 38 -11.65 -5.12 -17.27
CA VAL A 38 -10.23 -5.27 -17.65
C VAL A 38 -9.45 -3.97 -17.47
N GLY A 39 -8.36 -4.04 -16.71
CA GLY A 39 -7.39 -2.95 -16.51
C GLY A 39 -7.79 -1.88 -15.49
N LYS A 40 -9.09 -1.71 -15.17
CA LYS A 40 -9.55 -0.67 -14.24
C LYS A 40 -9.78 -1.19 -12.82
N ASP A 41 -10.03 -2.49 -12.68
CA ASP A 41 -10.36 -3.13 -11.41
C ASP A 41 -9.29 -2.92 -10.33
N SER A 42 -8.01 -3.05 -10.69
CA SER A 42 -6.90 -2.85 -9.75
C SER A 42 -6.84 -1.42 -9.23
N PHE A 43 -7.00 -0.42 -10.10
CA PHE A 43 -7.02 0.99 -9.69
C PHE A 43 -8.23 1.32 -8.82
N LEU A 44 -9.40 0.77 -9.16
CA LEU A 44 -10.61 0.92 -8.35
C LEU A 44 -10.47 0.21 -6.99
N PHE A 45 -9.72 -0.89 -6.93
CA PHE A 45 -9.43 -1.57 -5.67
C PHE A 45 -8.51 -0.74 -4.78
N PHE A 46 -7.48 -0.11 -5.33
CA PHE A 46 -6.65 0.83 -4.56
C PHE A 46 -7.46 2.03 -4.06
N ASP A 47 -8.32 2.59 -4.91
CA ASP A 47 -9.27 3.63 -4.50
C ASP A 47 -10.18 3.15 -3.34
N PHE A 48 -10.67 1.91 -3.42
CA PHE A 48 -11.48 1.31 -2.38
C PHE A 48 -10.70 1.11 -1.07
N ILE A 49 -9.44 0.70 -1.13
CA ILE A 49 -8.56 0.56 0.04
C ILE A 49 -8.27 1.92 0.68
N LEU A 50 -7.99 2.93 -0.14
CA LEU A 50 -7.54 4.26 0.28
C LEU A 50 -8.68 5.16 0.78
N PHE A 51 -9.83 5.14 0.10
CA PHE A 51 -10.96 6.03 0.38
C PHE A 51 -12.20 5.31 0.92
N GLY A 52 -12.19 3.97 0.93
CA GLY A 52 -13.27 3.19 1.53
C GLY A 52 -13.32 3.33 3.05
N SER A 53 -14.39 2.81 3.65
CA SER A 53 -14.52 2.73 5.10
C SER A 53 -14.98 1.35 5.52
N GLY A 54 -14.55 0.95 6.72
CA GLY A 54 -14.89 -0.31 7.36
C GLY A 54 -14.04 -1.51 6.91
N TRP A 55 -14.26 -2.61 7.61
CA TRP A 55 -13.47 -3.84 7.56
C TRP A 55 -13.16 -4.37 6.15
N LYS A 56 -14.10 -4.25 5.21
CA LYS A 56 -13.89 -4.71 3.82
C LYS A 56 -12.73 -3.99 3.12
N SER A 57 -12.51 -2.71 3.44
CA SER A 57 -11.40 -1.90 2.92
C SER A 57 -10.16 -1.96 3.83
N ASP A 58 -10.37 -2.17 5.14
CA ASP A 58 -9.29 -2.17 6.14
C ASP A 58 -8.46 -3.45 6.10
N ILE A 59 -9.12 -4.61 5.94
CA ILE A 59 -8.45 -5.91 5.85
C ILE A 59 -7.43 -5.95 4.70
N PRO A 60 -7.78 -5.62 3.44
CA PRO A 60 -6.79 -5.60 2.36
C PRO A 60 -5.71 -4.53 2.56
N ALA A 61 -6.03 -3.38 3.17
CA ALA A 61 -5.02 -2.36 3.51
C ALA A 61 -3.95 -2.93 4.47
N LEU A 62 -4.41 -3.53 5.57
CA LEU A 62 -3.56 -4.11 6.60
C LEU A 62 -2.78 -5.30 6.06
N SER A 63 -3.43 -6.16 5.27
CA SER A 63 -2.80 -7.30 4.60
C SER A 63 -1.69 -6.85 3.65
N MET A 64 -1.88 -5.77 2.88
CA MET A 64 -0.82 -5.21 2.04
C MET A 64 0.34 -4.65 2.86
N ALA A 65 0.04 -3.89 3.92
CA ALA A 65 1.07 -3.35 4.81
C ALA A 65 1.90 -4.46 5.48
N ALA A 66 1.23 -5.51 5.97
CA ALA A 66 1.86 -6.67 6.57
C ALA A 66 2.71 -7.46 5.56
N ALA A 67 2.21 -7.68 4.35
CA ALA A 67 2.96 -8.33 3.27
C ALA A 67 4.27 -7.58 2.96
N LEU A 68 4.23 -6.24 2.89
CA LEU A 68 5.42 -5.42 2.70
C LEU A 68 6.38 -5.52 3.90
N PHE A 69 5.87 -5.49 5.12
CA PHE A 69 6.69 -5.56 6.33
C PHE A 69 7.41 -6.91 6.47
N PHE A 70 6.67 -8.01 6.38
CA PHE A 70 7.26 -9.36 6.46
C PHE A 70 8.10 -9.69 5.22
N GLY A 71 7.71 -9.13 4.07
CA GLY A 71 8.47 -9.17 2.83
C GLY A 71 9.88 -8.62 2.99
N ASN A 72 9.98 -7.39 3.48
CA ASN A 72 11.26 -6.75 3.76
C ASN A 72 12.07 -7.45 4.84
N SER A 73 11.38 -7.98 5.86
CA SER A 73 12.03 -8.70 6.96
C SER A 73 12.70 -9.99 6.47
N PHE A 74 12.04 -10.78 5.63
CA PHE A 74 12.65 -12.00 5.09
C PHE A 74 13.79 -11.67 4.11
N ASP A 75 13.63 -10.64 3.28
CA ASP A 75 14.63 -10.27 2.28
C ASP A 75 15.94 -9.84 2.94
N TYR A 76 15.84 -9.08 4.05
CA TYR A 76 16.99 -8.77 4.89
C TYR A 76 17.64 -10.01 5.48
N MET A 77 16.87 -10.95 6.01
CA MET A 77 17.44 -12.18 6.58
C MET A 77 18.17 -13.03 5.56
N ARG A 78 17.79 -12.93 4.28
CA ARG A 78 18.44 -13.65 3.17
C ARG A 78 19.72 -12.97 2.70
N ASN A 79 19.68 -11.66 2.49
CA ASN A 79 20.73 -10.93 1.78
C ASN A 79 21.63 -10.10 2.72
N HIS A 80 21.21 -9.88 3.97
CA HIS A 80 21.85 -8.98 4.95
C HIS A 80 22.15 -7.57 4.41
N ASP A 81 21.42 -7.14 3.37
CA ASP A 81 21.59 -5.83 2.75
C ASP A 81 20.79 -4.76 3.49
N ILE A 82 21.53 -3.95 4.25
CA ILE A 82 20.97 -2.84 5.02
C ILE A 82 20.49 -1.72 4.09
N THR A 83 21.12 -1.53 2.92
CA THR A 83 20.73 -0.48 1.96
C THR A 83 19.34 -0.74 1.42
N THR A 84 19.07 -1.97 0.98
CA THR A 84 17.74 -2.37 0.46
C THR A 84 16.64 -2.19 1.51
N ILE A 85 16.88 -2.53 2.79
CA ILE A 85 15.88 -2.26 3.84
C ILE A 85 15.56 -0.78 3.96
N HIS A 86 16.58 0.09 3.98
CA HIS A 86 16.37 1.53 4.13
C HIS A 86 15.53 2.08 2.99
N ILE A 87 15.84 1.67 1.76
CA ILE A 87 15.08 2.04 0.57
C ILE A 87 13.63 1.57 0.71
N ASN A 88 13.40 0.31 1.07
CA ASN A 88 12.06 -0.24 1.21
C ASN A 88 11.27 0.40 2.36
N ALA A 89 11.95 0.80 3.46
CA ALA A 89 11.34 1.52 4.56
C ALA A 89 10.85 2.92 4.10
N ILE A 90 11.63 3.64 3.29
CA ILE A 90 11.21 4.93 2.71
C ILE A 90 9.94 4.73 1.87
N GLY A 91 9.92 3.69 1.00
CA GLY A 91 8.74 3.35 0.20
C GLY A 91 7.52 3.00 1.06
N PHE A 92 7.70 2.24 2.14
CA PHE A 92 6.64 1.91 3.09
C PHE A 92 6.06 3.17 3.77
N PHE A 93 6.91 4.07 4.27
CA PHE A 93 6.44 5.31 4.88
C PHE A 93 5.80 6.27 3.88
N ALA A 94 6.25 6.26 2.61
CA ALA A 94 5.60 7.00 1.54
C ALA A 94 4.16 6.51 1.31
N ALA A 95 3.98 5.18 1.21
CA ALA A 95 2.68 4.55 1.05
C ALA A 95 1.78 4.73 2.28
N PHE A 96 2.33 4.59 3.48
CA PHE A 96 1.61 4.81 4.74
C PHE A 96 1.10 6.25 4.87
N SER A 97 1.95 7.23 4.56
CA SER A 97 1.55 8.64 4.57
C SER A 97 0.44 8.91 3.56
N LEU A 98 0.51 8.31 2.35
CA LEU A 98 -0.56 8.41 1.38
C LEU A 98 -1.87 7.83 1.92
N PHE A 99 -1.80 6.64 2.52
CA PHE A 99 -2.95 5.98 3.11
C PHE A 99 -3.62 6.84 4.19
N VAL A 100 -2.84 7.40 5.11
CA VAL A 100 -3.33 8.29 6.16
C VAL A 100 -4.03 9.51 5.56
N HIS A 101 -3.41 10.15 4.57
CA HIS A 101 -4.03 11.28 3.87
C HIS A 101 -5.36 10.90 3.22
N CYS A 102 -5.34 9.87 2.36
CA CYS A 102 -6.52 9.45 1.63
C CYS A 102 -7.66 9.07 2.56
N ARG A 103 -7.36 8.38 3.65
CA ARG A 103 -8.38 7.83 4.55
C ARG A 103 -8.98 8.87 5.50
N PHE A 104 -8.15 9.75 6.06
CA PHE A 104 -8.59 10.63 7.15
C PHE A 104 -8.71 12.09 6.75
N PHE A 105 -7.92 12.56 5.78
CA PHE A 105 -7.79 14.00 5.49
C PHE A 105 -8.33 14.44 4.14
N SER A 106 -8.40 13.54 3.14
CA SER A 106 -8.81 13.89 1.78
C SER A 106 -10.26 14.35 1.65
N GLY A 107 -11.16 13.86 2.52
CA GLY A 107 -12.61 14.07 2.41
C GLY A 107 -13.25 13.42 1.17
N ILE A 108 -12.50 12.62 0.41
CA ILE A 108 -12.97 11.94 -0.80
C ILE A 108 -13.66 10.63 -0.40
N ILE A 109 -14.89 10.43 -0.88
CA ILE A 109 -15.65 9.19 -0.68
C ILE A 109 -15.47 8.27 -1.88
N TYR A 110 -15.19 7.00 -1.64
CA TYR A 110 -15.17 5.97 -2.69
C TYR A 110 -16.56 5.81 -3.35
N ASN A 111 -16.61 5.74 -4.69
CA ASN A 111 -17.86 5.58 -5.43
C ASN A 111 -17.83 4.50 -6.53
N GLY A 112 -16.73 3.74 -6.65
CA GLY A 112 -16.57 2.63 -7.60
C GLY A 112 -16.61 2.97 -9.10
N GLN A 113 -16.71 4.24 -9.47
CA GLN A 113 -16.86 4.63 -10.87
C GLN A 113 -15.60 5.24 -11.49
N LYS A 114 -14.87 6.06 -10.74
CA LYS A 114 -13.71 6.82 -11.24
C LYS A 114 -12.53 6.61 -10.32
N VAL A 115 -11.35 6.49 -10.90
CA VAL A 115 -10.08 6.44 -10.17
C VAL A 115 -9.75 7.84 -9.66
N LYS A 116 -9.59 7.98 -8.34
CA LYS A 116 -9.40 9.26 -7.64
C LYS A 116 -8.00 9.39 -7.07
N PHE A 117 -7.39 8.31 -6.59
CA PHE A 117 -6.11 8.38 -5.86
C PHE A 117 -4.98 8.94 -6.72
N ILE A 118 -4.94 8.63 -8.02
CA ILE A 118 -3.94 9.19 -8.94
C ILE A 118 -4.09 10.70 -9.04
N LYS A 119 -5.32 11.19 -9.19
CA LYS A 119 -5.60 12.63 -9.25
C LYS A 119 -5.25 13.30 -7.93
N GLU A 120 -5.59 12.68 -6.81
CA GLU A 120 -5.24 13.18 -5.49
C GLU A 120 -3.72 13.25 -5.29
N LEU A 121 -3.00 12.19 -5.68
CA LEU A 121 -1.56 12.10 -5.54
C LEU A 121 -0.81 13.10 -6.42
N PHE A 122 -1.26 13.37 -7.66
CA PHE A 122 -0.48 14.22 -8.58
C PHE A 122 -1.05 15.62 -8.81
N LEU A 123 -2.37 15.81 -8.75
CA LEU A 123 -3.02 17.05 -9.18
C LEU A 123 -3.51 17.92 -8.01
N ASN A 124 -3.67 17.37 -6.81
CA ASN A 124 -4.13 18.15 -5.66
C ASN A 124 -2.96 18.92 -5.02
N LEU A 125 -2.79 20.20 -5.39
CA LEU A 125 -1.68 21.05 -4.95
C LEU A 125 -2.02 21.94 -3.74
N ASN A 126 -3.10 21.64 -3.02
CA ASN A 126 -3.47 22.41 -1.85
C ASN A 126 -2.40 22.35 -0.76
N SER A 127 -2.08 23.50 -0.17
CA SER A 127 -1.08 23.64 0.90
C SER A 127 -1.69 23.77 2.29
N SER A 128 -2.98 23.45 2.45
CA SER A 128 -3.63 23.51 3.75
C SER A 128 -3.06 22.42 4.68
N PRO A 129 -3.10 22.60 6.02
CA PRO A 129 -2.46 21.68 6.96
C PRO A 129 -3.00 20.24 6.87
N LYS A 130 -4.22 20.05 6.34
CA LYS A 130 -4.81 18.73 6.09
C LYS A 130 -4.01 17.91 5.06
N TYR A 131 -3.27 18.56 4.17
CA TYR A 131 -2.50 17.92 3.10
C TYR A 131 -1.03 17.68 3.46
N ILE A 132 -0.59 17.96 4.70
CA ILE A 132 0.80 17.75 5.12
C ILE A 132 1.22 16.28 4.87
N SER A 133 0.33 15.34 5.20
CA SER A 133 0.58 13.91 5.00
C SER A 133 0.70 13.53 3.52
N LEU A 134 -0.06 14.18 2.63
CA LEU A 134 0.06 14.04 1.18
C LEU A 134 1.41 14.56 0.67
N TRP A 135 1.82 15.75 1.12
CA TRP A 135 3.09 16.35 0.73
C TRP A 135 4.28 15.52 1.21
N LEU A 136 4.23 15.03 2.45
CA LEU A 136 5.23 14.11 2.98
C LEU A 136 5.32 12.84 2.13
N SER A 137 4.18 12.25 1.78
CA SER A 137 4.13 11.07 0.91
C SER A 137 4.82 11.32 -0.44
N ARG A 138 4.54 12.45 -1.10
CA ARG A 138 5.16 12.83 -2.38
C ARG A 138 6.67 12.95 -2.28
N ILE A 139 7.16 13.64 -1.25
CA ILE A 139 8.60 13.82 -1.02
C ILE A 139 9.27 12.46 -0.81
N LEU A 140 8.67 11.60 0.03
CA LEU A 140 9.19 10.27 0.28
C LEU A 140 9.18 9.39 -0.98
N TYR A 141 8.15 9.47 -1.83
CA TYR A 141 8.13 8.76 -3.11
C TYR A 141 9.22 9.25 -4.07
N MET A 142 9.48 10.57 -4.13
CA MET A 142 10.59 11.09 -4.94
C MET A 142 11.94 10.58 -4.43
N ILE A 143 12.17 10.62 -3.12
CA ILE A 143 13.39 10.08 -2.50
C ILE A 143 13.51 8.58 -2.79
N PHE A 144 12.44 7.82 -2.60
CA PHE A 144 12.39 6.38 -2.87
C PHE A 144 12.82 6.06 -4.31
N VAL A 145 12.23 6.72 -5.31
CA VAL A 145 12.57 6.50 -6.73
C VAL A 145 14.03 6.85 -7.01
N ILE A 146 14.55 7.95 -6.46
CA ILE A 146 15.96 8.33 -6.62
C ILE A 146 16.89 7.28 -6.01
N CYS A 147 16.56 6.77 -4.82
CA CYS A 147 17.35 5.75 -4.15
C CYS A 147 17.34 4.42 -4.90
N VAL A 148 16.17 3.95 -5.35
CA VAL A 148 16.03 2.71 -6.16
C VAL A 148 16.78 2.82 -7.49
N TYR A 149 16.78 3.99 -8.13
CA TYR A 149 17.51 4.18 -9.38
C TYR A 149 19.04 4.17 -9.20
N ARG A 150 19.52 4.48 -7.99
CA ARG A 150 20.95 4.60 -7.67
C ARG A 150 21.56 3.33 -7.08
N SER A 151 20.74 2.45 -6.50
CA SER A 151 21.14 1.15 -5.93
C SER A 151 21.39 0.11 -7.01
#